data_AF-A0A7W6DTN5-F1
#
_entry.id   AF-A0A7W6DTN5-F1
#
_cell.length_a   1.000
_cell.length_b   1.000
_cell.length_c   1.000
_cell.angle_alpha   90.00
_cell.angle_beta   90.00
_cell.angle_gamma   90.00
#
_symmetry.space_group_name_H-M   'P 1'
#
loop_
_entity.id
_entity.type
_entity.pdbx_description
1 polymer ?
#
loop_
_entity_poly.entity_id
_entity_poly.type
_entity_poly.pdbx_seq_one_letter_code
_entity_poly.pdbx_strand_id
1 'polypeptide(L)'
;MTIPPLLIVGLTRLVWPIRVSGGTLRRDTAVMVTAAIALVPNFAMGEIGRLPGAVLVLGLVGYLIWAYLQPGDAVDDDADTSVLPSMLISALWVLGGFVVLISGARFLVDGSVSIARGFGISEAFIGLTIVAVATSLPELATSIIAGVWRQSEFAIGNIVGSNIFNVLGILSVTALIKLIPVADRFLTFDLPIMIAASLVLTALLLTRPVIGRGIGLVELIAYFACMWFAQ
;
A
#
# COMPACT_ATOMS: atom_id res chain seq x y z
N MET A 1 9.68 4.23 0.94
CA MET A 1 8.20 4.17 1.05
C MET A 1 7.48 3.98 -0.29
N THR A 2 8.13 4.25 -1.43
CA THR A 2 7.48 4.31 -2.76
C THR A 2 7.66 3.05 -3.61
N ILE A 3 8.65 2.23 -3.24
CA ILE A 3 9.05 1.02 -3.96
C ILE A 3 8.01 -0.11 -3.79
N PRO A 4 7.49 -0.42 -2.58
CA PRO A 4 6.62 -1.60 -2.42
C PRO A 4 5.25 -1.58 -3.12
N PRO A 5 4.54 -0.44 -3.25
CA PRO A 5 3.24 -0.41 -3.93
C PRO A 5 3.31 -0.89 -5.38
N LEU A 6 4.34 -0.49 -6.14
CA LEU A 6 4.51 -0.93 -7.53
C LEU A 6 4.67 -2.45 -7.66
N LEU A 7 5.37 -3.06 -6.70
CA LEU A 7 5.51 -4.53 -6.62
C LEU A 7 4.16 -5.21 -6.36
N ILE A 8 3.39 -4.69 -5.39
CA ILE A 8 2.08 -5.23 -5.02
C ILE A 8 1.12 -5.15 -6.20
N VAL A 9 0.99 -3.96 -6.81
CA VAL A 9 0.09 -3.75 -7.94
C VAL A 9 0.52 -4.61 -9.14
N GLY A 10 1.83 -4.63 -9.45
CA GLY A 10 2.37 -5.40 -10.56
C GLY A 10 2.14 -6.91 -10.43
N LEU A 11 2.46 -7.49 -9.28
CA LEU A 11 2.28 -8.92 -9.02
C LEU A 11 0.81 -9.32 -8.97
N THR A 12 -0.04 -8.53 -8.31
CA THR A 12 -1.47 -8.82 -8.19
C THR A 12 -2.15 -8.85 -9.56
N ARG A 13 -1.79 -7.92 -10.45
CA ARG A 13 -2.33 -7.86 -11.82
C ARG A 13 -1.82 -8.97 -12.72
N LEU A 14 -0.63 -9.52 -12.46
CA LEU A 14 -0.10 -10.67 -13.18
C LEU A 14 -0.97 -11.92 -12.91
N VAL A 15 -1.37 -12.10 -11.63
CA VAL A 15 -2.24 -13.19 -11.18
C VAL A 15 -3.61 -13.08 -11.84
N TRP A 16 -4.29 -11.93 -11.69
CA TRP A 16 -5.63 -11.72 -12.25
C TRP A 16 -5.86 -10.29 -12.74
N PRO A 17 -6.45 -10.09 -13.95
CA PRO A 17 -6.89 -8.78 -14.41
C PRO A 17 -7.93 -8.19 -13.48
N ILE A 18 -7.63 -7.02 -12.91
CA ILE A 18 -8.51 -6.35 -11.95
C ILE A 18 -9.62 -5.65 -12.73
N ARG A 19 -10.87 -6.05 -12.49
CA ARG A 19 -12.03 -5.29 -12.96
C ARG A 19 -12.22 -4.09 -12.06
N VAL A 20 -12.38 -2.93 -12.66
CA VAL A 20 -12.60 -1.71 -11.92
C VAL A 20 -14.09 -1.56 -11.68
N SER A 21 -14.50 -1.81 -10.44
CA SER A 21 -15.83 -1.52 -9.91
C SER A 21 -15.69 -0.87 -8.54
N GLY A 22 -16.61 0.02 -8.18
CA GLY A 22 -16.61 0.68 -6.88
C GLY A 22 -17.04 2.15 -6.94
N GLY A 23 -18.15 2.48 -6.29
CA GLY A 23 -18.68 3.85 -6.21
C GLY A 23 -17.77 4.84 -5.48
N THR A 24 -16.88 4.36 -4.60
CA THR A 24 -15.95 5.21 -3.82
C THR A 24 -14.61 5.43 -4.49
N LEU A 25 -14.35 4.78 -5.63
CA LEU A 25 -13.03 4.77 -6.28
C LEU A 25 -12.50 6.18 -6.55
N ARG A 26 -13.35 7.08 -7.06
CA ARG A 26 -12.98 8.46 -7.37
C ARG A 26 -12.59 9.23 -6.12
N ARG A 27 -13.28 9.01 -5.01
CA ARG A 27 -12.93 9.59 -3.71
C ARG A 27 -11.57 9.08 -3.26
N ASP A 28 -11.42 7.77 -3.18
CA ASP A 28 -10.27 7.15 -2.51
C ASP A 28 -8.98 7.46 -3.29
N THR A 29 -9.04 7.38 -4.63
CA THR A 29 -7.91 7.79 -5.49
C THR A 29 -7.61 9.29 -5.42
N ALA A 30 -8.62 10.15 -5.28
CA ALA A 30 -8.40 11.58 -5.08
C ALA A 30 -7.70 11.86 -3.75
N VAL A 31 -8.13 11.23 -2.66
CA VAL A 31 -7.48 11.36 -1.34
C VAL A 31 -6.03 10.88 -1.39
N MET A 32 -5.75 9.75 -2.07
CA MET A 32 -4.39 9.25 -2.27
C MET A 32 -3.49 10.27 -2.98
N VAL A 33 -3.96 10.84 -4.10
CA VAL A 33 -3.19 11.86 -4.85
C VAL A 33 -3.03 13.14 -4.03
N THR A 34 -4.08 13.61 -3.36
CA THR A 34 -4.00 14.80 -2.48
C THR A 34 -3.02 14.57 -1.34
N ALA A 35 -3.02 13.40 -0.70
CA ALA A 35 -2.06 13.04 0.34
C ALA A 35 -0.63 13.04 -0.21
N ALA A 36 -0.39 12.46 -1.38
CA ALA A 36 0.91 12.44 -2.03
C ALA A 36 1.41 13.85 -2.39
N ILE A 37 0.53 14.74 -2.86
CA ILE A 37 0.88 16.14 -3.19
C ILE A 37 1.10 16.97 -1.92
N ALA A 38 0.30 16.76 -0.87
CA ALA A 38 0.42 17.47 0.40
C ALA A 38 1.81 17.25 1.04
N LEU A 39 2.49 16.16 0.70
CA LEU A 39 3.84 15.90 1.14
C LEU A 39 4.90 16.84 0.54
N VAL A 40 4.69 17.39 -0.66
CA VAL A 40 5.65 18.29 -1.34
C VAL A 40 6.12 19.46 -0.46
N PRO A 41 5.23 20.32 0.08
CA PRO A 41 5.65 21.44 0.91
C PRO A 41 6.26 21.00 2.24
N ASN A 42 5.80 19.87 2.79
CA ASN A 42 6.31 19.35 4.06
C ASN A 42 7.74 18.83 3.93
N PHE A 43 8.04 18.12 2.84
CA PHE A 43 9.38 17.64 2.57
C PHE A 43 10.32 18.75 2.09
N ALA A 44 9.81 19.80 1.43
CA ALA A 44 10.62 20.95 1.00
C ALA A 44 11.26 21.72 2.17
N MET A 45 10.74 21.56 3.39
CA MET A 45 11.34 22.11 4.62
C MET A 45 12.54 21.30 5.12
N GLY A 46 12.91 20.20 4.46
CA GLY A 46 14.07 19.35 4.79
C GLY A 46 13.84 18.39 5.97
N GLU A 47 12.79 18.60 6.76
CA GLU A 47 12.43 17.77 7.91
C GLU A 47 10.92 17.72 8.10
N ILE A 48 10.38 16.55 8.47
CA ILE A 48 8.99 16.42 8.90
C ILE A 48 8.95 16.35 10.43
N GLY A 49 8.49 17.45 11.02
CA GLY A 49 8.26 17.58 12.46
C GLY A 49 6.85 17.18 12.89
N ARG A 50 6.58 17.38 14.18
CA ARG A 50 5.31 17.01 14.82
C ARG A 50 4.09 17.75 14.28
N LEU A 51 4.24 19.03 13.91
CA LEU A 51 3.13 19.83 13.39
C LEU A 51 2.62 19.30 12.03
N PRO A 52 3.48 19.14 11.00
CA PRO A 52 3.14 18.40 9.78
C PRO A 52 2.52 17.02 10.05
N GLY A 53 3.14 16.23 10.94
CA GLY A 53 2.64 14.91 11.30
C GLY A 53 1.23 14.94 11.89
N ALA A 54 0.93 15.90 12.78
CA ALA A 54 -0.39 16.06 13.39
C ALA A 54 -1.46 16.42 12.34
N VAL A 55 -1.15 17.34 11.43
CA VAL A 55 -2.07 17.74 10.35
C VAL A 55 -2.41 16.55 9.45
N LEU A 56 -1.41 15.74 9.08
CA LEU A 56 -1.62 14.57 8.24
C LEU A 56 -2.39 13.46 8.97
N VAL A 57 -2.15 13.23 10.27
CA VAL A 57 -2.96 12.29 11.09
C VAL A 57 -4.41 12.76 11.19
N LEU A 58 -4.65 14.06 11.41
CA LEU A 58 -6.02 14.60 11.39
C LEU A 58 -6.67 14.42 10.01
N GLY A 59 -5.89 14.56 8.93
CA GLY A 59 -6.32 14.21 7.57
C GLY A 59 -6.72 12.74 7.44
N LEU A 60 -5.95 11.81 8.00
CA LEU A 60 -6.30 10.38 8.02
C LEU A 60 -7.62 10.14 8.75
N VAL A 61 -7.77 10.69 9.96
CA VAL A 61 -8.98 10.52 10.77
C VAL A 61 -10.19 11.12 10.05
N GLY A 62 -10.05 12.31 9.47
CA GLY A 62 -11.09 12.94 8.67
C GLY A 62 -11.48 12.10 7.46
N TYR A 63 -10.51 11.54 6.74
CA TYR A 63 -10.75 10.61 5.64
C TYR A 63 -11.49 9.36 6.10
N LEU A 64 -11.07 8.71 7.19
CA LEU A 64 -11.72 7.51 7.71
C LEU A 64 -13.17 7.77 8.13
N ILE A 65 -13.43 8.90 8.80
CA ILE A 65 -14.79 9.32 9.16
C ILE A 65 -15.63 9.54 7.90
N TRP A 66 -15.10 10.28 6.92
CA TRP A 66 -15.82 10.54 5.67
C TRP A 66 -16.07 9.25 4.87
N ALA A 67 -15.10 8.34 4.84
CA ALA A 67 -15.20 7.04 4.19
C ALA A 67 -16.25 6.15 4.86
N TYR A 68 -16.33 6.17 6.19
CA TYR A 68 -17.33 5.43 6.97
C TYR A 68 -18.74 6.00 6.81
N LEU A 69 -18.89 7.33 6.73
CA LEU A 69 -20.19 7.99 6.59
C LEU A 69 -20.76 7.92 5.17
N GLN A 70 -19.92 7.69 4.17
CA GLN A 70 -20.32 7.53 2.78
C GLN A 70 -19.81 6.18 2.26
N PRO A 71 -20.34 5.05 2.76
CA PRO A 71 -19.97 3.75 2.22
C PRO A 71 -20.35 3.68 0.73
N GLY A 72 -19.56 2.93 -0.05
CA GLY A 72 -19.91 2.65 -1.43
C GLY A 72 -21.16 1.79 -1.53
N ASP A 73 -21.69 1.66 -2.74
CA ASP A 73 -22.75 0.70 -3.01
C ASP A 73 -22.34 -0.69 -2.53
N ALA A 74 -23.27 -1.39 -1.89
CA ALA A 74 -23.04 -2.78 -1.54
C ALA A 74 -22.73 -3.55 -2.82
N VAL A 75 -21.61 -4.25 -2.85
CA VAL A 75 -21.35 -5.23 -3.91
C VAL A 75 -22.45 -6.27 -3.78
N ASP A 76 -23.24 -6.45 -4.83
CA ASP A 76 -24.14 -7.60 -4.95
C ASP A 76 -23.24 -8.85 -4.95
N ASP A 77 -23.01 -9.38 -3.76
CA ASP A 77 -22.34 -10.66 -3.58
C ASP A 77 -23.37 -11.70 -4.03
N ASP A 78 -23.16 -12.34 -5.18
CA ASP A 78 -23.86 -13.55 -5.63
C ASP A 78 -23.55 -14.75 -4.70
N ALA A 79 -23.28 -14.48 -3.42
CA ALA A 79 -23.16 -15.46 -2.37
C ALA A 79 -24.57 -15.95 -2.05
N ASP A 80 -24.82 -17.18 -2.51
CA ASP A 80 -25.86 -18.08 -2.03
C ASP A 80 -26.19 -17.82 -0.56
N THR A 81 -27.48 -17.79 -0.23
CA THR A 81 -28.09 -17.39 1.05
C THR A 81 -27.73 -18.32 2.21
N SER A 82 -26.43 -18.55 2.41
CA SER A 82 -25.87 -19.33 3.49
C SER A 82 -25.72 -18.42 4.70
N VAL A 83 -26.30 -18.89 5.80
CA VAL A 83 -26.35 -18.25 7.12
C VAL A 83 -25.15 -17.34 7.36
N LEU A 84 -25.37 -16.02 7.40
CA LEU A 84 -24.30 -15.07 7.71
C LEU A 84 -23.71 -15.47 9.07
N PRO A 85 -22.39 -15.77 9.15
CA PRO A 85 -21.76 -16.10 10.41
C PRO A 85 -22.01 -14.96 11.41
N SER A 86 -22.25 -15.32 12.67
CA SER A 86 -22.43 -14.31 13.72
C SER A 86 -21.27 -13.31 13.69
N MET A 87 -21.53 -12.02 13.96
CA MET A 87 -20.50 -10.97 13.94
C MET A 87 -19.24 -11.37 14.73
N LEU A 88 -19.42 -12.12 15.82
CA LEU A 88 -18.33 -12.66 16.62
C LEU A 88 -17.45 -13.63 15.84
N ILE A 89 -18.03 -14.56 15.09
CA ILE A 89 -17.28 -15.53 14.27
C ILE A 89 -16.49 -14.79 13.17
N SER A 90 -17.11 -13.82 12.49
CA SER A 90 -16.44 -13.02 11.47
C SER A 90 -15.29 -12.20 12.07
N ALA A 91 -15.50 -11.58 13.23
CA ALA A 91 -14.45 -10.86 13.94
C ALA A 91 -13.29 -11.78 14.36
N LEU A 92 -13.58 -12.99 14.83
CA LEU A 92 -12.57 -13.99 15.17
C LEU A 92 -11.76 -14.44 13.94
N TRP A 93 -12.42 -14.65 12.78
CA TRP A 93 -11.72 -14.97 11.53
C TRP A 93 -10.81 -13.83 11.06
N VAL A 94 -11.28 -12.59 11.12
CA VAL A 94 -10.47 -11.42 10.74
C VAL A 94 -9.26 -11.28 11.67
N LEU A 95 -9.46 -11.35 12.99
CA LEU A 95 -8.38 -11.25 13.96
C LEU A 95 -7.38 -12.41 13.85
N GLY A 96 -7.88 -13.64 13.73
CA GLY A 96 -7.05 -14.84 13.55
C GLY A 96 -6.22 -14.78 12.28
N GLY A 97 -6.86 -14.43 11.15
CA GLY A 97 -6.18 -14.24 9.87
C GLY A 97 -5.10 -13.15 9.93
N PHE A 98 -5.40 -12.02 10.58
CA PHE A 98 -4.43 -10.93 10.77
C PHE A 98 -3.22 -11.35 11.61
N VAL A 99 -3.44 -12.08 12.71
CA VAL A 99 -2.36 -12.61 13.56
C VAL A 99 -1.49 -13.60 12.78
N VAL A 100 -2.09 -14.52 12.04
CA VAL A 100 -1.36 -15.50 11.21
C VAL A 100 -0.57 -14.80 10.12
N LEU A 101 -1.17 -13.80 9.45
CA LEU A 101 -0.52 -13.04 8.39
C LEU A 101 0.72 -12.29 8.91
N ILE A 102 0.60 -11.56 10.03
CA ILE A 102 1.71 -10.81 10.62
C ILE A 102 2.80 -11.77 11.13
N SER A 103 2.40 -12.84 11.80
CA SER A 103 3.35 -13.81 12.37
C SER A 103 4.10 -14.54 11.25
N GLY A 104 3.39 -14.96 10.19
CA GLY A 104 3.97 -15.58 9.02
C GLY A 104 4.93 -14.65 8.27
N ALA A 105 4.56 -13.37 8.11
CA ALA A 105 5.45 -12.37 7.53
C ALA A 105 6.74 -12.25 8.37
N ARG A 106 6.64 -12.10 9.70
CA ARG A 106 7.81 -12.03 10.60
C ARG A 106 8.71 -13.26 10.51
N PHE A 107 8.14 -14.47 10.55
CA PHE A 107 8.91 -15.69 10.39
C PHE A 107 9.64 -15.76 9.05
N LEU A 108 9.01 -15.29 7.97
CA LEU A 108 9.66 -15.21 6.66
C LEU A 108 10.84 -14.23 6.67
N VAL A 109 10.69 -13.06 7.31
CA VAL A 109 11.78 -12.08 7.46
C VAL A 109 12.93 -12.70 8.25
N ASP A 110 12.65 -13.19 9.45
CA ASP A 110 13.66 -13.67 10.38
C ASP A 110 14.43 -14.86 9.79
N GLY A 111 13.72 -15.78 9.12
CA GLY A 111 14.32 -16.88 8.38
C GLY A 111 15.21 -16.39 7.23
N SER A 112 14.72 -15.45 6.41
CA SER A 112 15.48 -14.90 5.28
C SER A 112 16.73 -14.14 5.75
N VAL A 113 16.62 -13.34 6.82
CA VAL A 113 17.73 -12.61 7.44
C VAL A 113 18.76 -13.60 8.00
N SER A 114 18.32 -14.65 8.70
CA SER A 114 19.22 -15.67 9.25
C SER A 114 19.99 -16.39 8.16
N ILE A 115 19.32 -16.75 7.05
CA ILE A 115 19.97 -17.38 5.89
C ILE A 115 20.99 -16.42 5.27
N ALA A 116 20.60 -15.16 5.00
CA ALA A 116 21.48 -14.15 4.40
C ALA A 116 22.75 -13.88 5.23
N ARG A 117 22.60 -13.78 6.56
CA ARG A 117 23.74 -13.69 7.49
C ARG A 117 24.64 -14.91 7.42
N GLY A 118 24.05 -16.11 7.34
CA GLY A 118 24.80 -17.36 7.16
C GLY A 118 25.65 -17.40 5.89
N PHE A 119 25.22 -16.70 4.83
CA PHE A 119 25.98 -16.51 3.59
C PHE A 119 26.97 -15.33 3.62
N GLY A 120 27.13 -14.65 4.76
CA GLY A 120 28.06 -13.52 4.91
C GLY A 120 27.59 -12.22 4.23
N ILE A 121 26.29 -12.10 3.92
CA ILE A 121 25.72 -10.87 3.36
C ILE A 121 25.71 -9.78 4.44
N SER A 122 26.07 -8.55 4.07
CA SER A 122 26.15 -7.43 5.01
C SER A 122 24.77 -7.02 5.56
N GLU A 123 24.73 -6.58 6.82
CA GLU A 123 23.51 -6.04 7.45
C GLU A 123 22.91 -4.88 6.66
N ALA A 124 23.76 -4.05 6.05
CA ALA A 124 23.33 -2.94 5.20
C ALA A 124 22.53 -3.44 3.98
N PHE A 125 23.02 -4.49 3.31
CA PHE A 125 22.31 -5.08 2.18
C PHE A 125 20.99 -5.74 2.61
N ILE A 126 21.02 -6.49 3.72
CA ILE A 126 19.82 -7.13 4.28
C ILE A 126 18.75 -6.09 4.63
N GLY A 127 19.14 -5.01 5.30
CA GLY A 127 18.24 -3.91 5.68
C GLY A 127 17.66 -3.19 4.46
N LEU A 128 18.48 -2.93 3.43
CA LEU A 128 18.04 -2.24 2.22
C LEU A 128 17.14 -3.11 1.32
N THR A 129 17.25 -4.44 1.39
CA THR A 129 16.56 -5.35 0.47
C THR A 129 15.48 -6.18 1.18
N ILE A 130 15.88 -7.15 2.00
CA ILE A 130 14.98 -8.11 2.65
C ILE A 130 14.02 -7.38 3.58
N VAL A 131 14.52 -6.50 4.45
CA VAL A 131 13.66 -5.78 5.40
C VAL A 131 12.75 -4.79 4.69
N ALA A 132 13.25 -4.11 3.66
CA ALA A 132 12.45 -3.17 2.87
C ALA A 132 11.25 -3.86 2.21
N VAL A 133 11.47 -5.01 1.55
CA VAL A 133 10.40 -5.81 0.93
C VAL A 133 9.49 -6.41 2.01
N ALA A 134 10.07 -6.84 3.14
CA ALA A 134 9.35 -7.49 4.21
C ALA A 134 8.21 -6.67 4.80
N THR A 135 8.38 -5.34 4.90
CA THR A 135 7.36 -4.44 5.45
C THR A 135 6.06 -4.43 4.64
N SER A 136 6.10 -4.92 3.40
CA SER A 136 4.95 -4.95 2.49
C SER A 136 4.47 -6.35 2.15
N LEU A 137 5.00 -7.38 2.82
CA LEU A 137 4.57 -8.77 2.64
C LEU A 137 3.11 -8.99 3.04
N PRO A 138 2.59 -8.46 4.16
CA PRO A 138 1.18 -8.60 4.51
C PRO A 138 0.25 -8.05 3.41
N GLU A 139 0.56 -6.87 2.89
CA GLU A 139 -0.19 -6.19 1.82
C GLU A 139 -0.07 -6.95 0.49
N LEU A 140 1.11 -7.48 0.18
CA LEU A 140 1.32 -8.32 -1.00
C LEU A 140 0.47 -9.59 -0.93
N ALA A 141 0.51 -10.29 0.21
CA ALA A 141 -0.24 -11.54 0.39
C ALA A 141 -1.75 -11.30 0.31
N THR A 142 -2.27 -10.28 0.98
CA THR A 142 -3.70 -9.91 0.92
C THR A 142 -4.14 -9.50 -0.48
N SER A 143 -3.31 -8.73 -1.21
CA SER A 143 -3.62 -8.34 -2.60
C SER A 143 -3.61 -9.54 -3.55
N ILE A 144 -2.62 -10.44 -3.43
CA ILE A 144 -2.55 -11.65 -4.24
C ILE A 144 -3.77 -12.52 -3.99
N ILE A 145 -4.16 -12.75 -2.73
CA ILE A 145 -5.34 -13.57 -2.40
C ILE A 145 -6.61 -12.95 -2.98
N ALA A 146 -6.80 -11.63 -2.87
CA ALA A 146 -7.92 -10.93 -3.49
C ALA A 146 -7.93 -11.11 -5.03
N GLY A 147 -6.75 -11.08 -5.66
CA GLY A 147 -6.60 -11.40 -7.08
C GLY A 147 -6.95 -12.84 -7.43
N VAL A 148 -6.46 -13.82 -6.65
CA VAL A 148 -6.75 -15.25 -6.83
C VAL A 148 -8.24 -15.53 -6.70
N TRP A 149 -8.92 -14.91 -5.73
CA TRP A 149 -10.35 -15.05 -5.50
C TRP A 149 -11.21 -14.14 -6.38
N ARG A 150 -10.60 -13.41 -7.33
CA ARG A 150 -11.26 -12.49 -8.28
C ARG A 150 -12.05 -11.36 -7.61
N GLN A 151 -11.70 -11.06 -6.37
CA GLN A 151 -12.25 -10.00 -5.53
C GLN A 151 -11.58 -8.67 -5.86
N SER A 152 -11.92 -8.13 -7.03
CA SER A 152 -11.23 -6.94 -7.59
C SER A 152 -11.39 -5.70 -6.73
N GLU A 153 -12.54 -5.51 -6.07
CA GLU A 153 -12.78 -4.37 -5.18
C GLU A 153 -11.91 -4.42 -3.93
N PHE A 154 -11.74 -5.60 -3.33
CA PHE A 154 -10.82 -5.80 -2.21
C PHE A 154 -9.36 -5.56 -2.61
N ALA A 155 -8.96 -6.00 -3.80
CA ALA A 155 -7.62 -5.74 -4.32
C ALA A 155 -7.36 -4.24 -4.52
N ILE A 156 -8.30 -3.51 -5.14
CA ILE A 156 -8.19 -2.06 -5.34
C ILE A 156 -8.18 -1.32 -4.00
N GLY A 157 -9.08 -1.69 -3.09
CA GLY A 157 -9.17 -1.11 -1.75
C GLY A 157 -7.87 -1.27 -0.97
N ASN A 158 -7.23 -2.44 -1.06
CA ASN A 158 -5.94 -2.66 -0.42
C ASN A 158 -4.82 -1.81 -1.05
N ILE A 159 -4.76 -1.73 -2.38
CA ILE A 159 -3.74 -0.96 -3.10
C ILE A 159 -3.86 0.55 -2.79
N VAL A 160 -5.07 1.11 -2.92
CA VAL A 160 -5.29 2.55 -2.71
C VAL A 160 -5.25 2.88 -1.21
N GLY A 161 -5.88 2.07 -0.38
CA GLY A 161 -5.94 2.25 1.07
C GLY A 161 -4.57 2.15 1.74
N SER A 162 -3.73 1.19 1.35
CA SER A 162 -2.35 1.08 1.88
C SER A 162 -1.49 2.29 1.50
N ASN A 163 -1.64 2.85 0.30
CA ASN A 163 -0.94 4.08 -0.08
C ASN A 163 -1.37 5.29 0.77
N ILE A 164 -2.69 5.45 0.98
CA ILE A 164 -3.23 6.49 1.87
C ILE A 164 -2.69 6.29 3.30
N PHE A 165 -2.73 5.06 3.82
CA PHE A 165 -2.28 4.75 5.17
C PHE A 165 -0.76 4.87 5.35
N ASN A 166 0.05 4.57 4.34
CA ASN A 166 1.49 4.73 4.39
C ASN A 166 1.88 6.21 4.52
N VAL A 167 1.19 7.10 3.81
CA VAL A 167 1.42 8.54 3.83
C VAL A 167 0.79 9.20 5.07
N LEU A 168 -0.52 9.03 5.28
CA LEU A 168 -1.24 9.73 6.35
C LEU A 168 -1.15 9.02 7.70
N GLY A 169 -0.87 7.72 7.71
CA GLY A 169 -0.72 6.90 8.92
C GLY A 169 0.74 6.72 9.31
N ILE A 170 1.47 5.84 8.61
CA ILE A 170 2.83 5.43 9.01
C ILE A 170 3.78 6.63 9.09
N LEU A 171 3.91 7.41 8.02
CA LEU A 171 4.82 8.55 7.97
C LEU A 171 4.45 9.60 9.04
N SER A 172 3.15 9.88 9.17
CA SER A 172 2.65 10.97 10.01
C SER A 172 2.72 10.63 11.50
N VAL A 173 2.38 9.39 11.87
CA VAL A 173 2.57 8.89 13.24
C VAL A 173 4.05 8.82 13.60
N THR A 174 4.92 8.41 12.66
CA THR A 174 6.37 8.41 12.89
C THR A 174 6.88 9.83 13.15
N ALA A 175 6.39 10.82 12.39
CA ALA A 175 6.74 12.23 12.56
C ALA A 175 6.26 12.85 13.89
N LEU A 176 5.17 12.33 14.46
CA LEU A 176 4.72 12.72 15.80
C LEU A 176 5.66 12.24 16.90
N ILE A 177 6.21 11.04 16.72
CA ILE A 177 7.13 10.42 17.69
C ILE A 177 8.52 11.06 17.58
N LYS A 178 9.05 11.17 16.36
CA LYS A 178 10.41 11.65 16.10
C LYS A 178 10.46 12.52 14.84
N LEU A 179 11.26 13.57 14.90
CA LEU A 179 11.62 14.38 13.73
C LEU A 179 12.25 13.50 12.65
N ILE A 180 11.67 13.52 11.45
CA ILE A 180 12.14 12.71 10.32
C ILE A 180 12.98 13.60 9.41
N PRO A 181 14.31 13.39 9.33
CA PRO A 181 15.13 14.09 8.35
C PRO A 181 14.82 13.58 6.94
N VAL A 182 14.77 14.49 5.99
CA VAL A 182 14.41 14.20 4.61
C VAL A 182 15.68 14.21 3.78
N ALA A 183 16.02 13.08 3.17
CA ALA A 183 17.17 13.03 2.28
C ALA A 183 16.87 13.80 0.97
N ASP A 184 17.85 14.55 0.45
CA ASP A 184 17.72 15.29 -0.82
C ASP A 184 17.30 14.38 -2.00
N ARG A 185 17.78 13.14 -1.97
CA ARG A 185 17.39 12.10 -2.92
C ARG A 185 15.89 11.78 -2.86
N PHE A 186 15.31 11.76 -1.67
CA PHE A 186 13.89 11.49 -1.51
C PHE A 186 13.05 12.60 -2.18
N LEU A 187 13.48 13.85 -2.06
CA LEU A 187 12.85 15.01 -2.69
C LEU A 187 12.97 15.02 -4.22
N THR A 188 14.14 14.66 -4.74
CA THR A 188 14.45 14.79 -6.17
C THR A 188 14.07 13.54 -6.98
N PHE A 189 14.01 12.37 -6.35
CA PHE A 189 13.79 11.10 -7.04
C PHE A 189 12.53 10.37 -6.52
N ASP A 190 12.51 9.99 -5.23
CA ASP A 190 11.45 9.11 -4.72
C ASP A 190 10.07 9.77 -4.71
N LEU A 191 9.99 11.04 -4.30
CA LEU A 191 8.74 11.78 -4.18
C LEU A 191 8.10 12.09 -5.54
N PRO A 192 8.82 12.59 -6.57
CA PRO A 192 8.25 12.74 -7.91
C PRO A 192 7.76 11.41 -8.49
N ILE A 193 8.50 10.32 -8.30
CA ILE A 193 8.11 8.99 -8.76
C ILE A 193 6.84 8.52 -8.05
N MET A 194 6.72 8.76 -6.73
CA MET A 194 5.50 8.44 -5.98
C MET A 194 4.27 9.15 -6.53
N ILE A 195 4.39 10.46 -6.78
CA ILE A 195 3.28 11.28 -7.27
C ILE A 195 2.92 10.83 -8.69
N ALA A 196 3.91 10.61 -9.55
CA ALA A 196 3.70 10.11 -10.91
C ALA A 196 3.01 8.72 -10.90
N ALA A 197 3.50 7.79 -10.08
CA ALA A 197 2.89 6.46 -9.93
C ALA A 197 1.45 6.54 -9.42
N SER A 198 1.19 7.40 -8.42
CA SER A 198 -0.16 7.62 -7.87
C SER A 198 -1.12 8.22 -8.90
N LEU A 199 -0.64 9.17 -9.71
CA LEU A 199 -1.40 9.78 -10.79
C LEU A 199 -1.69 8.79 -11.92
N VAL A 200 -0.69 8.02 -12.35
CA VAL A 200 -0.85 6.97 -13.37
C VAL A 200 -1.84 5.91 -12.88
N LEU A 201 -1.69 5.44 -11.65
CA LEU A 201 -2.60 4.48 -11.04
C LEU A 201 -4.04 5.02 -10.99
N THR A 202 -4.20 6.28 -10.57
CA THR A 202 -5.51 6.96 -10.53
C THR A 202 -6.11 7.08 -11.92
N ALA A 203 -5.33 7.51 -12.92
CA ALA A 203 -5.80 7.62 -14.30
C ALA A 203 -6.24 6.26 -14.85
N LEU A 204 -5.47 5.20 -14.60
CA LEU A 204 -5.81 3.85 -15.02
C LEU A 204 -7.09 3.34 -14.37
N LEU A 205 -7.24 3.54 -13.06
CA LEU A 205 -8.42 3.15 -12.30
C LEU A 205 -9.66 3.93 -12.74
N LEU A 206 -9.55 5.20 -13.12
CA LEU A 206 -10.73 5.99 -13.51
C LEU A 206 -11.10 5.88 -15.01
N THR A 207 -10.17 5.48 -15.87
CA THR A 207 -10.40 5.46 -17.33
C THR A 207 -10.60 4.07 -17.91
N ARG A 208 -10.08 3.02 -17.26
CA ARG A 208 -10.13 1.65 -17.79
C ARG A 208 -11.10 0.79 -16.99
N PRO A 209 -12.04 0.10 -17.64
CA PRO A 209 -12.94 -0.83 -16.94
C PRO A 209 -12.21 -2.10 -16.45
N VAL A 210 -11.09 -2.44 -17.09
CA VAL A 210 -10.27 -3.61 -16.73
C VAL A 210 -8.80 -3.24 -16.87
N ILE A 211 -8.02 -3.56 -15.83
CA ILE A 211 -6.58 -3.40 -15.85
C ILE A 211 -5.94 -4.76 -16.08
N GLY A 212 -5.39 -4.94 -17.29
CA GLY A 212 -4.79 -6.20 -17.74
C GLY A 212 -3.36 -6.43 -17.25
N ARG A 213 -2.89 -7.66 -17.44
CA ARG A 213 -1.55 -8.14 -17.04
C ARG A 213 -0.39 -7.31 -17.60
N GLY A 214 -0.53 -6.75 -18.81
CA GLY A 214 0.52 -5.95 -19.45
C GLY A 214 0.88 -4.68 -18.67
N ILE A 215 -0.11 -4.04 -18.02
CA ILE A 215 0.13 -2.87 -17.18
C ILE A 215 0.84 -3.28 -15.88
N GLY A 216 0.46 -4.43 -15.31
CA GLY A 216 1.16 -4.98 -14.14
C GLY A 216 2.63 -5.30 -14.43
N LEU A 217 2.95 -5.78 -15.64
CA LEU A 217 4.32 -6.01 -16.07
C LEU A 217 5.12 -4.71 -16.21
N VAL A 218 4.50 -3.65 -16.74
CA VAL A 218 5.11 -2.31 -16.82
C VAL A 218 5.41 -1.74 -15.43
N GLU A 219 4.50 -1.89 -14.47
CA GLU A 219 4.73 -1.46 -13.08
C GLU A 219 5.81 -2.27 -12.38
N LEU A 220 5.90 -3.57 -12.65
CA LEU A 220 6.97 -4.42 -12.15
C LEU A 220 8.33 -4.02 -12.73
N ILE A 221 8.38 -3.71 -14.03
CA ILE A 221 9.59 -3.20 -14.68
C ILE A 221 9.98 -1.84 -14.09
N ALA A 222 9.02 -0.94 -13.87
CA ALA A 222 9.25 0.36 -13.25
C ALA A 222 9.79 0.21 -11.81
N TYR A 223 9.29 -0.77 -11.04
CA TYR A 223 9.80 -1.13 -9.73
C TYR A 223 11.29 -1.53 -9.78
N PHE A 224 11.64 -2.48 -10.64
CA PHE A 224 13.02 -2.97 -10.74
C PHE A 224 13.96 -1.90 -11.30
N ALA A 225 13.50 -1.09 -12.26
CA ALA A 225 14.25 0.06 -12.76
C ALA A 225 14.53 1.07 -11.63
N CYS A 226 13.51 1.44 -10.83
CA CYS A 226 13.69 2.32 -9.69
C CYS A 226 14.70 1.74 -8.69
N MET A 227 14.62 0.44 -8.38
CA MET A 227 15.56 -0.22 -7.48
C MET A 227 17.00 -0.22 -8.03
N TRP A 228 17.16 -0.37 -9.33
CA TRP A 228 18.48 -0.35 -9.98
C TRP A 228 19.10 1.05 -9.97
N PHE A 229 18.34 2.08 -10.36
CA PHE A 229 18.79 3.48 -10.27
C PHE A 229 18.93 3.98 -8.83
N ALA A 230 18.40 3.21 -7.87
CA ALA A 230 18.47 3.50 -6.46
C ALA A 230 19.75 2.98 -5.77
N GLN A 231 20.55 2.15 -6.43
CA GLN A 231 21.86 1.69 -5.96
C GLN A 231 22.96 2.70 -6.33
#